data_AF-A0A7S3SQZ4-F1
#
_entry.id   AF-A0A7S3SQZ4-F1
#
_cell.length_a   1.000
_cell.length_b   1.000
_cell.length_c   1.000
_cell.angle_alpha   90.00
_cell.angle_beta   90.00
_cell.angle_gamma   90.00
#
_symmetry.space_group_name_H-M   'P 1'
#
loop_
_entity.id
_entity.type
_entity.pdbx_description
1 polymer ?
#
loop_
_entity_poly.entity_id
_entity_poly.type
_entity_poly.pdbx_seq_one_letter_code
_entity_poly.pdbx_strand_id
1 'polypeptide(L)'
;MGRHIADLKLQRSGCGAQQNMALGGPATVVASMGGHATDVQLQRDGCGALQNMAAGSDACKQAVVDAGGATAVAAAMGGHAADVELQRAGCGALQNMAAGSDARKQAVVDAGGAAAVVAAMSAHAAVELQRYGCAALLNMAAGAAEHGCRQRRVQASHCWRGWPCRPRCSWHRPP
;
A
#
# COMPACT_ATOMS: atom_id res chain seq x y z
N MET A 1 13.21 16.52 -39.06
CA MET A 1 13.84 16.35 -37.74
C MET A 1 12.81 16.52 -36.63
N GLY A 2 12.01 15.49 -36.30
CA GLY A 2 10.89 15.67 -35.36
C GLY A 2 10.34 14.40 -34.72
N ARG A 3 11.15 13.33 -34.66
CA ARG A 3 10.74 12.04 -34.07
C ARG A 3 11.60 11.57 -32.90
N HIS A 4 12.54 12.40 -32.41
CA HIS A 4 13.55 11.95 -31.43
C HIS A 4 13.30 12.36 -29.97
N ILE A 5 12.23 13.12 -29.68
CA ILE A 5 11.97 13.70 -28.34
C ILE A 5 10.86 12.97 -27.57
N ALA A 6 10.18 12.01 -28.20
CA ALA A 6 9.12 11.22 -27.54
C ALA A 6 9.64 9.92 -26.89
N ASP A 7 10.84 9.45 -27.24
CA ASP A 7 11.43 8.20 -26.70
C ASP A 7 12.13 8.37 -25.34
N LEU A 8 12.48 9.60 -24.95
CA LEU A 8 13.27 9.87 -23.74
C LEU A 8 12.46 9.80 -22.43
N LYS A 9 11.13 9.74 -22.50
CA LYS A 9 10.27 9.55 -21.31
C LYS A 9 9.88 8.09 -21.03
N LEU A 10 10.12 7.17 -21.97
CA LEU A 10 9.82 5.74 -21.77
C LEU A 10 11.01 4.90 -21.29
N GLN A 11 12.24 5.41 -21.35
CA GLN A 11 13.42 4.66 -20.90
C GLN A 11 13.74 4.79 -19.39
N ARG A 12 13.21 5.79 -18.68
CA ARG A 12 13.47 5.96 -17.23
C ARG A 12 12.69 4.99 -16.32
N SER A 13 11.65 4.33 -16.83
CA SER A 13 10.86 3.36 -16.05
C SER A 13 11.42 1.92 -16.12
N GLY A 14 12.44 1.65 -16.95
CA GLY A 14 13.03 0.31 -17.12
C GLY A 14 14.20 -0.01 -16.17
N CYS A 15 15.10 0.93 -15.92
CA CYS A 15 16.33 0.66 -15.14
C CYS A 15 16.06 0.29 -13.67
N GLY A 16 15.10 0.93 -13.01
CA GLY A 16 14.82 0.67 -11.58
C GLY A 16 14.24 -0.73 -11.33
N ALA A 17 13.40 -1.23 -12.23
CA ALA A 17 12.84 -2.58 -12.13
C ALA A 17 13.89 -3.66 -12.43
N GLN A 18 14.81 -3.42 -13.38
CA GLN A 18 15.91 -4.35 -13.71
C GLN A 18 17.01 -4.38 -12.63
N GLN A 19 17.31 -3.26 -11.97
CA GLN A 19 18.26 -3.24 -10.84
C GLN A 19 17.72 -3.95 -9.59
N ASN A 20 16.41 -3.86 -9.30
CA ASN A 20 15.81 -4.56 -8.17
C ASN A 20 15.75 -6.08 -8.33
N MET A 21 15.64 -6.58 -9.56
CA MET A 21 15.74 -8.01 -9.82
C MET A 21 17.16 -8.54 -9.63
N ALA A 22 18.19 -7.70 -9.77
CA ALA A 22 19.58 -8.05 -9.45
C ALA A 22 19.82 -8.18 -7.93
N LEU A 23 18.97 -7.56 -7.10
CA LEU A 23 19.00 -7.68 -5.63
C LEU A 23 18.24 -8.92 -5.11
N GLY A 24 17.85 -9.86 -5.98
CA GLY A 24 17.21 -11.12 -5.56
C GLY A 24 15.71 -11.00 -5.24
N GLY A 25 15.06 -9.92 -5.67
CA GLY A 25 13.60 -9.75 -5.57
C GLY A 25 13.11 -9.17 -4.23
N PRO A 26 11.77 -9.08 -4.04
CA PRO A 26 11.18 -8.38 -2.89
C PRO A 26 11.50 -9.05 -1.54
N ALA A 27 11.65 -10.38 -1.50
CA ALA A 27 11.99 -11.09 -0.27
C ALA A 27 13.38 -10.74 0.27
N THR A 28 14.37 -10.58 -0.60
CA THR A 28 15.73 -10.22 -0.21
C THR A 28 15.80 -8.78 0.31
N VAL A 29 15.04 -7.87 -0.32
CA VAL A 29 14.93 -6.48 0.15
C VAL A 29 14.30 -6.44 1.55
N VAL A 30 13.21 -7.18 1.76
CA VAL A 30 12.56 -7.28 3.09
C VAL A 30 13.52 -7.87 4.13
N ALA A 31 14.24 -8.94 3.81
CA ALA A 31 15.22 -9.55 4.71
C ALA A 31 16.35 -8.58 5.08
N SER A 32 16.85 -7.83 4.10
CA SER A 32 17.94 -6.86 4.28
C SER A 32 17.50 -5.68 5.16
N MET A 33 16.28 -5.18 4.95
CA MET A 33 15.65 -4.16 5.79
C MET A 33 15.45 -4.67 7.22
N GLY A 34 15.04 -5.92 7.41
CA GLY A 34 14.91 -6.53 8.74
C GLY A 34 16.25 -6.68 9.48
N GLY A 35 17.31 -7.05 8.76
CA GLY A 35 18.65 -7.23 9.34
C GLY A 35 19.36 -5.92 9.72
N HIS A 36 18.99 -4.79 9.10
CA HIS A 36 19.64 -3.49 9.32
C HIS A 36 18.60 -2.40 9.60
N ALA A 37 17.73 -2.64 10.59
CA ALA A 37 16.66 -1.72 10.97
C ALA A 37 17.17 -0.32 11.38
N THR A 38 18.41 -0.19 11.84
CA THR A 38 19.01 1.08 12.30
C THR A 38 19.63 1.91 11.18
N ASP A 39 19.89 1.34 10.01
CA ASP A 39 20.52 2.04 8.89
C ASP A 39 19.47 2.80 8.06
N VAL A 40 19.37 4.10 8.29
CA VAL A 40 18.40 4.98 7.62
C VAL A 40 18.55 4.95 6.09
N GLN A 41 19.79 4.89 5.57
CA GLN A 41 20.04 4.87 4.12
C GLN A 41 19.52 3.56 3.53
N LEU A 42 19.84 2.43 4.16
CA LEU A 42 19.33 1.13 3.70
C LEU A 42 17.80 1.05 3.78
N GLN A 43 17.19 1.60 4.82
CA GLN A 43 15.73 1.63 4.94
C GLN A 43 15.09 2.50 3.84
N ARG A 44 15.71 3.65 3.50
CA ARG A 44 15.26 4.49 2.39
C ARG A 44 15.35 3.77 1.06
N ASP A 45 16.51 3.18 0.77
CA ASP A 45 16.75 2.46 -0.49
C ASP A 45 15.83 1.25 -0.60
N GLY A 46 15.63 0.52 0.50
CA GLY A 46 14.70 -0.59 0.59
C GLY A 46 13.24 -0.17 0.35
N CYS A 47 12.77 0.91 0.97
CA CYS A 47 11.43 1.45 0.74
C CYS A 47 11.24 1.90 -0.71
N GLY A 48 12.23 2.60 -1.29
CA GLY A 48 12.21 3.02 -2.69
C GLY A 48 12.22 1.83 -3.66
N ALA A 49 12.97 0.78 -3.34
CA ALA A 49 12.99 -0.45 -4.10
C ALA A 49 11.62 -1.13 -4.10
N LEU A 50 10.99 -1.30 -2.93
CA LEU A 50 9.65 -1.88 -2.80
C LEU A 50 8.59 -1.01 -3.50
N GLN A 51 8.69 0.31 -3.42
CA GLN A 51 7.83 1.24 -4.15
C GLN A 51 7.90 1.01 -5.66
N ASN A 52 9.11 0.91 -6.22
CA ASN A 52 9.33 0.69 -7.65
C ASN A 52 8.82 -0.69 -8.11
N MET A 53 9.03 -1.74 -7.30
CA MET A 53 8.47 -3.06 -7.59
C MET A 53 6.94 -3.06 -7.54
N ALA A 54 6.35 -2.37 -6.57
CA ALA A 54 4.90 -2.23 -6.45
C ALA A 54 4.29 -1.27 -7.50
N ALA A 55 5.08 -0.44 -8.16
CA ALA A 55 4.62 0.37 -9.30
C ALA A 55 4.45 -0.45 -10.59
N GLY A 56 4.95 -1.69 -10.61
CA GLY A 56 4.87 -2.60 -11.76
C GLY A 56 3.51 -3.28 -11.94
N SER A 57 3.53 -4.49 -12.49
CA SER A 57 2.32 -5.30 -12.71
C SER A 57 1.68 -5.74 -11.39
N ASP A 58 0.41 -6.17 -11.44
CA ASP A 58 -0.25 -6.70 -10.24
C ASP A 58 0.43 -7.96 -9.69
N ALA A 59 1.14 -8.73 -10.52
CA ALA A 59 1.97 -9.84 -10.06
C ALA A 59 3.17 -9.35 -9.23
N CYS A 60 3.83 -8.26 -9.65
CA CYS A 60 4.91 -7.65 -8.87
C CYS A 60 4.39 -7.09 -7.53
N LYS A 61 3.23 -6.42 -7.55
CA LYS A 61 2.57 -5.94 -6.33
C LYS A 61 2.26 -7.08 -5.37
N GLN A 62 1.70 -8.18 -5.88
CA GLN A 62 1.39 -9.36 -5.07
C GLN A 62 2.66 -9.98 -4.50
N ALA A 63 3.72 -10.13 -5.29
CA ALA A 63 5.00 -10.65 -4.81
C ALA A 63 5.62 -9.80 -3.69
N VAL A 64 5.46 -8.46 -3.75
CA VAL A 64 5.91 -7.56 -2.66
C VAL A 64 5.09 -7.76 -1.39
N VAL A 65 3.77 -7.91 -1.51
CA VAL A 65 2.88 -8.16 -0.37
C VAL A 65 3.16 -9.54 0.26
N ASP A 66 3.29 -10.58 -0.56
CA ASP A 66 3.56 -11.96 -0.13
C ASP A 66 4.93 -12.08 0.54
N ALA A 67 5.90 -11.27 0.12
CA ALA A 67 7.21 -11.18 0.76
C ALA A 67 7.20 -10.44 2.11
N GLY A 68 6.06 -9.93 2.58
CA GLY A 68 5.96 -9.15 3.82
C GLY A 68 6.40 -7.69 3.68
N GLY A 69 6.43 -7.16 2.45
CA GLY A 69 6.87 -5.79 2.18
C GLY A 69 6.07 -4.72 2.91
N ALA A 70 4.75 -4.92 3.10
CA ALA A 70 3.90 -3.99 3.83
C ALA A 70 4.34 -3.82 5.29
N THR A 71 4.63 -4.93 5.97
CA THR A 71 5.10 -4.94 7.36
C THR A 71 6.49 -4.31 7.48
N ALA A 72 7.40 -4.64 6.57
CA ALA A 72 8.75 -4.08 6.55
C ALA A 72 8.73 -2.55 6.37
N VAL A 73 7.91 -2.05 5.43
CA VAL A 73 7.76 -0.61 5.20
C VAL A 73 7.13 0.08 6.40
N ALA A 74 6.07 -0.49 7.00
CA ALA A 74 5.45 0.10 8.19
C ALA A 74 6.43 0.18 9.37
N ALA A 75 7.24 -0.87 9.58
CA ALA A 75 8.27 -0.89 10.61
C ALA A 75 9.37 0.17 10.34
N ALA A 76 9.85 0.27 9.09
CA ALA A 76 10.84 1.27 8.70
C ALA A 76 10.34 2.70 8.92
N MET A 77 9.09 2.98 8.53
CA MET A 77 8.44 4.28 8.75
C MET A 77 8.32 4.62 10.23
N GLY A 78 8.00 3.63 11.08
CA GLY A 78 7.93 3.82 12.53
C GLY A 78 9.29 4.05 13.18
N GLY A 79 10.33 3.32 12.74
CA GLY A 79 11.69 3.45 13.27
C GLY A 79 12.39 4.75 12.86
N HIS A 80 12.02 5.31 11.70
CA HIS A 80 12.66 6.49 11.10
C HIS A 80 11.67 7.61 10.82
N ALA A 81 10.84 7.94 11.81
CA ALA A 81 9.78 8.95 11.70
C ALA A 81 10.31 10.35 11.30
N ALA A 82 11.54 10.69 11.65
CA ALA A 82 12.14 11.99 11.35
C ALA A 82 12.59 12.15 9.88
N ASP A 83 12.76 11.04 9.15
CA ASP A 83 13.30 11.05 7.79
C ASP A 83 12.20 11.21 6.75
N VAL A 84 12.04 12.44 6.22
CA VAL A 84 10.96 12.80 5.28
C VAL A 84 11.00 11.96 4.00
N GLU A 85 12.19 11.67 3.48
CA GLU A 85 12.34 10.90 2.24
C GLU A 85 11.94 9.44 2.44
N LEU A 86 12.28 8.85 3.59
CA LEU A 86 11.81 7.52 3.98
C LEU A 86 10.29 7.50 4.12
N GLN A 87 9.70 8.48 4.81
CA GLN A 87 8.24 8.58 4.95
C GLN A 87 7.54 8.68 3.60
N ARG A 88 8.11 9.45 2.67
CA ARG A 88 7.59 9.61 1.29
C ARG A 88 7.65 8.30 0.51
N ALA A 89 8.81 7.64 0.51
CA ALA A 89 8.98 6.35 -0.17
C ALA A 89 8.06 5.28 0.44
N GLY A 90 7.97 5.22 1.77
CA GLY A 90 7.11 4.28 2.47
C GLY A 90 5.62 4.49 2.18
N CYS A 91 5.13 5.73 2.21
CA CYS A 91 3.74 6.04 1.84
C CYS A 91 3.45 5.65 0.40
N GLY A 92 4.36 5.94 -0.54
CA GLY A 92 4.21 5.54 -1.93
C GLY A 92 4.23 4.03 -2.15
N ALA A 93 5.07 3.30 -1.40
CA ALA A 93 5.09 1.84 -1.44
C ALA A 93 3.76 1.24 -0.95
N LEU A 94 3.24 1.71 0.19
CA LEU A 94 1.96 1.26 0.75
C LEU A 94 0.78 1.61 -0.18
N GLN A 95 0.77 2.79 -0.79
CA GLN A 95 -0.22 3.18 -1.79
C GLN A 95 -0.24 2.20 -2.97
N ASN A 96 0.94 1.90 -3.53
CA ASN A 96 1.08 1.02 -4.69
C ASN A 96 0.69 -0.42 -4.36
N MET A 97 1.05 -0.91 -3.16
CA MET A 97 0.64 -2.23 -2.67
C MET A 97 -0.88 -2.32 -2.53
N ALA A 98 -1.52 -1.28 -1.97
CA ALA A 98 -2.97 -1.21 -1.79
C ALA A 98 -3.76 -0.91 -3.08
N ALA A 99 -3.09 -0.63 -4.20
CA ALA A 99 -3.76 -0.31 -5.46
C ALA A 99 -4.27 -1.59 -6.17
N GLY A 100 -5.58 -1.71 -6.36
CA GLY A 100 -6.22 -2.81 -7.10
C GLY A 100 -7.00 -3.76 -6.19
N SER A 101 -6.43 -4.93 -5.89
CA SER A 101 -7.09 -6.05 -5.21
C SER A 101 -7.44 -5.76 -3.74
N ASP A 102 -8.65 -6.17 -3.32
CA ASP A 102 -9.08 -6.05 -1.92
C ASP A 102 -8.26 -6.89 -0.96
N ALA A 103 -7.78 -8.06 -1.40
CA ALA A 103 -6.89 -8.87 -0.59
C ALA A 103 -5.58 -8.13 -0.27
N ARG A 104 -5.04 -7.37 -1.23
CA ARG A 104 -3.83 -6.55 -1.00
C ARG A 104 -4.11 -5.35 -0.12
N LYS A 105 -5.25 -4.68 -0.31
CA LYS A 105 -5.70 -3.59 0.58
C LYS A 105 -5.76 -4.09 2.03
N GLN A 106 -6.39 -5.24 2.25
CA GLN A 106 -6.52 -5.82 3.58
C GLN A 106 -5.15 -6.21 4.16
N ALA A 107 -4.27 -6.84 3.38
CA ALA A 107 -2.93 -7.17 3.84
C ALA A 107 -2.11 -5.93 4.27
N VAL A 108 -2.25 -4.80 3.57
CA VAL A 108 -1.61 -3.53 3.95
C VAL A 108 -2.21 -2.97 5.25
N VAL A 109 -3.52 -3.09 5.44
CA VAL A 109 -4.19 -2.69 6.68
C VAL A 109 -3.74 -3.56 7.86
N ASP A 110 -3.73 -4.87 7.68
CA ASP A 110 -3.34 -5.85 8.70
C ASP A 110 -1.86 -5.69 9.11
N ALA A 111 -1.02 -5.27 8.18
CA ALA A 111 0.38 -4.92 8.44
C ALA A 111 0.58 -3.58 9.18
N GLY A 112 -0.50 -2.86 9.51
CA GLY A 112 -0.44 -1.57 10.19
C GLY A 112 -0.12 -0.38 9.27
N GLY A 113 -0.20 -0.56 7.94
CA GLY A 113 0.12 0.49 6.96
C GLY A 113 -0.74 1.75 7.11
N ALA A 114 -2.01 1.61 7.48
CA ALA A 114 -2.90 2.75 7.73
C ALA A 114 -2.40 3.64 8.88
N ALA A 115 -1.98 3.03 10.00
CA ALA A 115 -1.44 3.74 11.15
C ALA A 115 -0.12 4.44 10.81
N ALA A 116 0.77 3.75 10.08
CA ALA A 116 2.04 4.31 9.63
C ALA A 116 1.85 5.55 8.73
N VAL A 117 0.91 5.48 7.78
CA VAL A 117 0.60 6.62 6.89
C VAL A 117 0.04 7.81 7.67
N VAL A 118 -0.90 7.58 8.61
CA VAL A 118 -1.46 8.65 9.43
C VAL A 118 -0.38 9.30 10.32
N ALA A 119 0.50 8.49 10.91
CA ALA A 119 1.61 9.00 11.69
C ALA A 119 2.56 9.86 10.85
N ALA A 120 2.91 9.41 9.63
CA ALA A 120 3.74 10.14 8.69
C ALA A 120 3.12 11.49 8.29
N MET A 121 1.83 11.49 7.93
CA MET A 121 1.08 12.71 7.61
C MET A 121 0.96 13.68 8.79
N SER A 122 0.90 13.16 10.02
CA SER A 122 0.83 13.99 11.22
C SER A 122 2.19 14.61 11.57
N ALA A 123 3.28 13.88 11.32
CA ALA A 123 4.64 14.34 11.59
C ALA A 123 5.14 15.34 10.54
N HIS A 124 4.68 15.23 9.28
CA HIS A 124 5.21 16.04 8.17
C HIS A 124 4.11 16.64 7.30
N ALA A 125 4.08 17.97 7.21
CA ALA A 125 3.12 18.73 6.40
C ALA A 125 3.51 18.84 4.90
N ALA A 126 4.46 18.03 4.42
CA ALA A 126 4.90 18.06 3.04
C ALA A 126 3.76 17.67 2.09
N VAL A 127 3.45 18.53 1.12
CA VAL A 127 2.30 18.39 0.20
C VAL A 127 2.28 17.03 -0.50
N GLU A 128 3.43 16.54 -0.96
CA GLU A 128 3.52 15.25 -1.64
C GLU A 128 3.23 14.09 -0.68
N LEU A 129 3.71 14.14 0.57
CA LEU A 129 3.42 13.13 1.57
C LEU A 129 1.92 13.09 1.92
N GLN A 130 1.29 14.26 2.02
CA GLN A 130 -0.15 14.38 2.24
C GLN A 130 -0.95 13.77 1.07
N ARG A 131 -0.52 14.00 -0.19
CA ARG A 131 -1.15 13.41 -1.37
C ARG A 131 -1.02 11.88 -1.39
N TYR A 132 0.19 11.35 -1.17
CA TYR A 132 0.42 9.91 -1.12
C TYR A 132 -0.36 9.27 0.03
N GLY A 133 -0.36 9.89 1.20
CA GLY A 133 -1.07 9.38 2.36
C GLY A 133 -2.58 9.36 2.19
N CYS A 134 -3.18 10.45 1.68
CA CYS A 134 -4.60 10.48 1.35
C CYS A 134 -4.99 9.41 0.33
N ALA A 135 -4.17 9.23 -0.72
CA ALA A 135 -4.45 8.22 -1.74
C ALA A 135 -4.32 6.78 -1.20
N ALA A 136 -3.33 6.52 -0.33
CA ALA A 136 -3.19 5.24 0.35
C ALA A 136 -4.40 4.95 1.24
N LEU A 137 -4.83 5.93 2.04
CA LEU A 137 -6.01 5.81 2.91
C LEU A 137 -7.30 5.59 2.12
N LEU A 138 -7.50 6.30 1.00
CA LEU A 138 -8.64 6.07 0.10
C LEU A 138 -8.64 4.65 -0.47
N ASN A 139 -7.49 4.16 -0.91
CA ASN A 139 -7.36 2.79 -1.42
C ASN A 139 -7.70 1.75 -0.33
N MET A 140 -7.21 1.95 0.90
CA MET A 140 -7.51 1.08 2.03
C MET A 140 -8.99 1.13 2.44
N ALA A 141 -9.58 2.32 2.50
CA ALA A 141 -10.98 2.52 2.90
C ALA A 141 -11.98 1.93 1.89
N ALA A 142 -11.67 1.99 0.59
CA ALA A 142 -12.49 1.37 -0.45
C ALA A 142 -12.61 -0.15 -0.27
N GLY A 143 -11.55 -0.83 0.18
CA GLY A 143 -11.58 -2.26 0.48
C GLY A 143 -12.47 -2.59 1.69
N ALA A 144 -12.39 -1.78 2.76
CA ALA A 144 -13.18 -2.01 3.97
C ALA A 144 -14.71 -1.90 3.73
N ALA A 145 -15.14 -0.99 2.87
CA ALA A 145 -16.56 -0.82 2.51
C ALA A 145 -17.12 -2.05 1.76
N GLU A 146 -16.33 -2.67 0.89
CA GLU A 146 -16.72 -3.86 0.15
C GLU A 146 -16.70 -5.12 1.02
N HIS A 147 -15.73 -5.25 1.92
CA HIS A 147 -15.66 -6.34 2.89
C HIS A 147 -16.86 -6.35 3.84
N GLY A 148 -17.29 -5.19 4.34
CA GLY A 148 -18.49 -5.08 5.18
C GLY A 148 -19.78 -5.46 4.44
N CYS A 149 -19.86 -5.20 3.12
CA CYS A 149 -21.00 -5.61 2.30
C CYS A 149 -20.96 -7.11 1.94
N ARG A 150 -19.76 -7.67 1.73
CA ARG A 150 -19.55 -9.08 1.38
C ARG A 150 -19.74 -10.00 2.59
N GLN A 151 -19.21 -9.64 3.77
CA GLN A 151 -19.45 -10.37 5.02
C GLN A 151 -20.92 -10.37 5.42
N ARG A 152 -21.64 -9.24 5.25
CA ARG A 152 -23.10 -9.20 5.48
C ARG A 152 -23.87 -10.08 4.51
N ARG A 153 -23.42 -10.23 3.26
CA ARG A 153 -24.01 -11.18 2.29
C ARG A 153 -23.75 -12.64 2.63
N VAL A 154 -22.56 -12.99 3.11
CA VAL A 154 -22.22 -14.37 3.52
C VAL A 154 -22.93 -14.76 4.83
N GLN A 155 -23.01 -13.85 5.80
CA GLN A 155 -23.81 -14.03 7.02
C GLN A 155 -25.32 -14.15 6.69
N ALA A 156 -25.81 -13.37 5.72
CA ALA A 156 -27.19 -13.49 5.25
C ALA A 156 -27.49 -14.84 4.57
N SER A 157 -26.52 -15.49 3.90
CA SER A 157 -26.69 -16.83 3.33
C SER A 157 -26.63 -17.97 4.34
N HIS A 158 -26.03 -17.76 5.53
CA HIS A 158 -26.09 -18.73 6.64
C HIS A 158 -27.38 -18.62 7.47
N CYS A 159 -28.14 -17.52 7.36
CA CYS A 159 -29.42 -17.32 8.04
C CYS A 159 -30.65 -17.91 7.32
N TRP A 160 -30.50 -18.63 6.20
CA TRP A 160 -31.61 -19.20 5.42
C TRP A 160 -32.13 -20.57 5.91
N ARG A 161 -31.86 -20.97 7.16
CA ARG A 161 -32.57 -22.08 7.81
C ARG A 161 -33.31 -21.59 9.05
N GLY A 162 -34.45 -20.93 8.83
CA GLY A 162 -35.59 -21.11 9.75
C GLY A 162 -36.18 -19.92 10.51
N TRP A 163 -35.99 -18.64 10.12
CA TRP A 163 -36.67 -17.52 10.80
C TRP A 163 -37.37 -16.55 9.82
N PRO A 164 -38.60 -16.09 10.11
CA PRO A 164 -39.38 -15.26 9.20
C PRO A 164 -38.86 -13.82 9.13
N CYS A 165 -38.65 -13.37 7.90
CA CYS A 165 -38.21 -12.03 7.52
C CYS A 165 -39.16 -10.92 7.98
N ARG A 166 -38.60 -9.87 8.61
CA ARG A 166 -39.08 -8.49 8.43
C ARG A 166 -37.88 -7.53 8.29
N PRO A 167 -37.58 -7.01 7.10
CA PRO A 167 -36.74 -5.83 6.96
C PRO A 167 -37.64 -4.61 7.06
N ARG A 168 -37.48 -3.78 8.11
CA ARG A 168 -38.05 -2.43 8.14
C ARG A 168 -36.93 -1.41 7.98
N CYS A 169 -36.49 -1.21 6.75
CA CYS A 169 -35.72 -0.03 6.37
C CYS A 169 -36.71 1.15 6.24
N SER A 170 -36.95 1.89 7.32
CA SER A 170 -37.59 3.21 7.23
C SER A 170 -36.50 4.27 7.29
N TRP A 171 -36.15 4.81 6.13
CA TRP A 171 -35.41 6.05 5.99
C TRP A 171 -36.23 7.19 6.60
N HIS A 172 -35.81 7.70 7.76
CA HIS A 172 -36.33 8.97 8.28
C HIS A 172 -35.50 10.11 7.69
N ARG A 173 -36.18 11.01 6.97
CA ARG A 173 -35.67 12.30 6.53
C ARG A 173 -35.99 13.31 7.66
N PRO A 174 -35.01 13.99 8.28
CA PRO A 174 -35.28 15.07 9.23
C PRO A 174 -35.53 16.40 8.49
N PRO A 175 -36.13 17.41 9.16
CA PRO A 175 -37.05 18.39 8.57
C PRO A 175 -36.40 19.41 7.63
#